data_AF-A0A1F7FEY4-F1
#
_entry.id   AF-A0A1F7FEY4-F1
#
_cell.length_a   1.000
_cell.length_b   1.000
_cell.length_c   1.000
_cell.angle_alpha   90.00
_cell.angle_beta   90.00
_cell.angle_gamma   90.00
#
_symmetry.space_group_name_H-M   'P 1'
#
loop_
_entity.id
_entity.type
_entity.pdbx_description
1 polymer ?
#
loop_
_entity_poly.entity_id
_entity_poly.type
_entity_poly.pdbx_seq_one_letter_code
_entity_poly.pdbx_strand_id
1 'polypeptide(L)'
;MKKHLGVILLALSLTVGLTGCTGGVNGEGDSDYSYDIGTPIVRGNAFNDQGWSYIEKGQFDSSISQFNKVLADNPTDDEKAEANNGIGWAKAYLGQLKDGMPWFEKAKDISNDAKVGLAGAYVQLASRSDMEKVIDLLAKQLGNEDPHFKYVPRRNTGVSDAEVHAMLAYAYAATGQDELARDQLDYAKELSPVWDGTTLDQIGQVVEFLLQ
;
A
#
# COMPACT_ATOMS: atom_id res chain seq x y z
N MET A 1 37.81 4.52 18.69
CA MET A 1 37.56 3.56 19.78
C MET A 1 36.14 3.80 20.28
N LYS A 2 35.13 2.96 19.98
CA LYS A 2 34.69 1.78 20.76
C LYS A 2 34.45 2.17 22.25
N LYS A 3 33.27 2.08 22.91
CA LYS A 3 32.08 1.21 22.79
C LYS A 3 30.89 1.70 23.68
N HIS A 4 29.66 1.37 23.25
CA HIS A 4 28.46 0.81 23.92
C HIS A 4 27.79 1.35 25.22
N LEU A 5 26.47 1.61 25.07
CA LEU A 5 25.29 0.93 25.67
C LEU A 5 24.88 1.20 27.13
N GLY A 6 23.60 1.58 27.32
CA GLY A 6 22.90 1.55 28.61
C GLY A 6 21.47 2.09 28.56
N VAL A 7 20.50 1.22 28.25
CA VAL A 7 19.05 1.44 28.38
C VAL A 7 18.67 1.58 29.85
N ILE A 8 17.82 2.54 30.22
CA ILE A 8 17.01 2.49 31.45
C ILE A 8 15.57 2.92 31.13
N LEU A 9 14.67 1.93 31.20
CA LEU A 9 13.22 2.08 31.34
C LEU A 9 12.87 2.92 32.58
N LEU A 10 11.93 3.84 32.45
CA LEU A 10 11.12 4.32 33.57
C LEU A 10 9.66 4.40 33.13
N ALA A 11 8.93 3.33 33.44
CA ALA A 11 7.49 3.30 33.44
C ALA A 11 6.98 4.17 34.59
N LEU A 12 6.14 5.16 34.29
CA LEU A 12 5.22 5.73 35.27
C LEU A 12 3.80 5.59 34.73
N SER A 13 3.08 4.67 35.36
CA SER A 13 1.65 4.44 35.25
C SER A 13 0.87 5.67 35.72
N LEU A 14 0.17 6.30 34.79
CA LEU A 14 -0.97 7.16 35.07
C LEU A 14 -2.21 6.52 34.47
N THR A 15 -2.94 5.85 35.36
CA THR A 15 -4.29 5.33 35.16
C THR A 15 -5.23 6.50 34.85
N VAL A 16 -5.57 6.68 33.57
CA VAL A 16 -6.80 7.36 33.18
C VAL A 16 -7.77 6.28 32.76
N GLY A 17 -8.85 6.15 33.54
CA GLY A 17 -9.93 5.22 33.29
C GLY A 17 -10.58 5.51 31.95
N LEU A 18 -10.25 4.69 30.95
CA LEU A 18 -11.17 4.38 29.87
C LEU A 18 -11.90 3.12 30.31
N THR A 19 -13.18 3.28 30.59
CA THR A 19 -14.14 2.18 30.72
C THR A 19 -14.05 1.35 29.45
N GLY A 20 -13.28 0.27 29.52
CA GLY A 20 -13.22 -0.74 28.49
C GLY A 20 -14.56 -1.45 28.44
N CYS A 21 -15.32 -1.22 27.37
CA CYS A 21 -16.19 -2.26 26.87
C CYS A 21 -15.32 -3.31 26.18
N THR A 22 -14.76 -4.22 26.99
CA THR A 22 -14.25 -5.51 26.53
C THR A 22 -15.46 -6.34 26.13
N GLY A 23 -15.98 -6.08 24.92
CA GLY A 23 -16.92 -6.96 24.24
C GLY A 23 -16.19 -8.13 23.62
N GLY A 24 -15.63 -9.00 24.45
CA GLY A 24 -15.33 -10.37 24.03
C GLY A 24 -16.65 -11.08 23.81
N VAL A 25 -17.03 -11.30 22.55
CA VAL A 25 -17.96 -12.38 22.22
C VAL A 25 -17.15 -13.46 21.51
N ASN A 26 -16.80 -14.48 22.28
CA ASN A 26 -16.73 -15.83 21.74
C ASN A 26 -18.12 -16.12 21.17
N GLY A 27 -18.21 -16.10 19.85
CA GLY A 27 -19.30 -16.73 19.12
C GLY A 27 -18.67 -17.68 18.13
N GLU A 28 -18.56 -18.95 18.51
CA GLU A 28 -18.75 -20.02 17.54
C GLU A 28 -20.12 -19.76 16.89
N GLY A 29 -20.09 -19.06 15.76
CA GLY A 29 -21.22 -19.02 14.86
C GLY A 29 -21.18 -20.32 14.09
N ASP A 30 -21.95 -21.30 14.56
CA ASP A 30 -22.36 -22.43 13.74
C ASP A 30 -23.16 -21.83 12.58
N SER A 31 -22.48 -21.60 11.45
CA SER A 31 -23.07 -20.91 10.33
C SER A 31 -23.69 -21.94 9.40
N ASP A 32 -24.94 -22.30 9.69
CA ASP A 32 -25.81 -23.02 8.78
C ASP A 32 -26.20 -22.08 7.62
N TYR A 33 -25.30 -21.93 6.65
CA TYR A 33 -25.61 -21.27 5.38
C TYR A 33 -25.77 -22.32 4.29
N SER A 34 -27.00 -22.44 3.82
CA SER A 34 -27.36 -23.19 2.62
C SER A 34 -26.48 -22.77 1.45
N TYR A 35 -25.64 -23.71 0.98
CA TYR A 35 -24.92 -23.63 -0.29
C TYR A 35 -25.96 -23.71 -1.42
N ASP A 36 -26.38 -22.56 -1.95
CA ASP A 36 -27.03 -22.53 -3.26
C ASP A 36 -25.98 -22.23 -4.32
N ILE A 37 -25.69 -23.25 -5.13
CA ILE A 37 -24.70 -23.22 -6.20
C ILE A 37 -25.28 -22.34 -7.32
N GLY A 38 -25.01 -21.03 -7.29
CA GLY A 38 -25.40 -20.18 -8.42
C GLY A 38 -25.35 -18.66 -8.26
N THR A 39 -25.08 -18.09 -7.08
CA THR A 39 -25.00 -16.63 -6.93
C THR A 39 -23.66 -16.16 -6.33
N PRO A 40 -22.95 -15.22 -6.97
CA PRO A 40 -21.78 -14.59 -6.37
C PRO A 40 -22.16 -13.78 -5.13
N ILE A 41 -21.74 -14.27 -3.97
CA ILE A 41 -20.90 -13.57 -2.97
C ILE A 41 -21.07 -12.03 -2.93
N VAL A 42 -22.24 -11.52 -2.53
CA VAL A 42 -22.40 -10.11 -2.12
C VAL A 42 -21.68 -9.83 -0.81
N ARG A 43 -21.49 -10.87 0.01
CA ARG A 43 -20.89 -10.79 1.36
C ARG A 43 -19.41 -10.41 1.34
N GLY A 44 -18.64 -10.96 0.41
CA GLY A 44 -17.20 -10.68 0.28
C GLY A 44 -16.94 -9.21 -0.05
N ASN A 45 -17.66 -8.68 -1.05
CA ASN A 45 -17.65 -7.25 -1.36
C ASN A 45 -18.04 -6.36 -0.16
N ALA A 46 -19.07 -6.73 0.59
CA ALA A 46 -19.47 -5.96 1.78
C ALA A 46 -18.38 -5.94 2.86
N PHE A 47 -17.70 -7.06 3.11
CA PHE A 47 -16.57 -7.09 4.05
C PHE A 47 -15.35 -6.32 3.52
N ASN A 48 -15.08 -6.37 2.21
CA ASN A 48 -14.03 -5.54 1.59
C ASN A 48 -14.32 -4.04 1.79
N ASP A 49 -15.55 -3.58 1.52
CA ASP A 49 -15.96 -2.19 1.72
C ASP A 49 -15.86 -1.75 3.19
N GLN A 50 -16.24 -2.63 4.13
CA GLN A 50 -16.04 -2.37 5.56
C GLN A 50 -14.55 -2.27 5.92
N GLY A 51 -13.71 -3.14 5.36
CA GLY A 51 -12.26 -3.10 5.54
C GLY A 51 -11.68 -1.75 5.12
N TRP A 52 -12.05 -1.26 3.95
CA TRP A 52 -11.62 0.06 3.47
C TRP A 52 -12.17 1.21 4.31
N SER A 53 -13.44 1.15 4.72
CA SER A 53 -14.00 2.16 5.64
C SER A 53 -13.24 2.21 6.97
N TYR A 54 -12.74 1.07 7.46
CA TYR A 54 -11.89 1.03 8.64
C TYR A 54 -10.50 1.62 8.39
N ILE A 55 -9.90 1.42 7.20
CA ILE A 55 -8.64 2.08 6.81
C ILE A 55 -8.81 3.60 6.83
N GLU A 56 -9.88 4.12 6.23
CA GLU A 56 -10.18 5.57 6.19
C GLU A 56 -10.32 6.18 7.59
N LYS A 57 -10.75 5.37 8.58
CA LYS A 57 -10.87 5.76 9.99
C LYS A 57 -9.58 5.54 10.81
N GLY A 58 -8.52 5.03 10.20
CA GLY A 58 -7.28 4.66 10.89
C GLY A 58 -7.39 3.40 11.76
N GLN A 59 -8.44 2.60 11.60
CA GLN A 59 -8.73 1.41 12.41
C GLN A 59 -8.18 0.14 11.74
N PHE A 60 -6.87 0.08 11.57
CA PHE A 60 -6.20 -0.91 10.72
C PHE A 60 -6.31 -2.37 11.19
N ASP A 61 -6.33 -2.64 12.50
CA ASP A 61 -6.56 -4.02 12.97
C ASP A 61 -7.99 -4.48 12.67
N SER A 62 -8.96 -3.56 12.75
CA SER A 62 -10.36 -3.84 12.39
C SER A 62 -10.54 -4.04 10.89
N SER A 63 -9.80 -3.30 10.05
CA SER A 63 -9.82 -3.53 8.61
C SER A 63 -9.28 -4.90 8.22
N ILE A 64 -8.12 -5.29 8.79
CA ILE A 64 -7.53 -6.62 8.60
C ILE A 64 -8.51 -7.72 9.00
N SER A 65 -9.25 -7.55 10.10
CA SER A 65 -10.29 -8.49 10.52
C SER A 65 -11.37 -8.66 9.44
N GLN A 66 -11.85 -7.58 8.81
CA GLN A 66 -12.87 -7.71 7.75
C GLN A 66 -12.32 -8.36 6.49
N PHE A 67 -11.12 -7.97 6.04
CA PHE A 67 -10.50 -8.59 4.87
C PHE A 67 -10.25 -10.10 5.07
N ASN A 68 -9.86 -10.52 6.27
CA ASN A 68 -9.71 -11.95 6.58
C ASN A 68 -11.03 -12.73 6.50
N LYS A 69 -12.18 -12.10 6.77
CA LYS A 69 -13.48 -12.76 6.57
C LYS A 69 -13.75 -13.04 5.09
N VAL A 70 -13.34 -12.14 4.19
CA VAL A 70 -13.40 -12.38 2.74
C VAL A 70 -12.56 -13.59 2.37
N LEU A 71 -11.33 -13.64 2.86
CA LEU A 71 -10.39 -14.73 2.54
C LEU A 71 -10.81 -16.10 3.13
N ALA A 72 -11.69 -16.12 4.14
CA ALA A 72 -12.18 -17.33 4.77
C ALA A 72 -13.45 -17.91 4.12
N ASP A 73 -14.15 -17.16 3.26
CA ASP A 73 -15.49 -17.49 2.77
C ASP A 73 -15.51 -17.66 1.24
N ASN A 74 -14.71 -18.59 0.74
CA ASN A 74 -14.63 -18.99 -0.67
C ASN A 74 -14.70 -17.82 -1.68
N PRO A 75 -13.80 -16.83 -1.58
CA PRO A 75 -13.89 -15.61 -2.37
C PRO A 75 -13.64 -15.89 -3.86
N THR A 76 -14.19 -15.03 -4.72
CA THR A 76 -13.72 -14.89 -6.10
C THR A 76 -12.28 -14.37 -6.13
N ASP A 77 -11.59 -14.53 -7.27
CA ASP A 77 -10.22 -14.04 -7.42
C ASP A 77 -10.13 -12.51 -7.23
N ASP A 78 -11.12 -11.75 -7.72
CA ASP A 78 -11.20 -10.30 -7.55
C ASP A 78 -11.40 -9.89 -6.08
N GLU A 79 -12.30 -10.57 -5.36
CA GLU A 79 -12.53 -10.31 -3.94
C GLU A 79 -11.30 -10.64 -3.10
N LYS A 80 -10.62 -11.75 -3.44
CA LYS A 80 -9.38 -12.16 -2.82
C LYS A 80 -8.27 -11.14 -3.09
N ALA A 81 -8.12 -10.66 -4.33
CA ALA A 81 -7.13 -9.64 -4.67
C ALA A 81 -7.39 -8.32 -3.92
N GLU A 82 -8.64 -7.88 -3.87
CA GLU A 82 -9.04 -6.67 -3.12
C GLU A 82 -8.76 -6.82 -1.62
N ALA A 83 -9.08 -7.96 -1.03
CA ALA A 83 -8.82 -8.23 0.39
C ALA A 83 -7.31 -8.24 0.71
N ASN A 84 -6.50 -8.90 -0.14
CA ASN A 84 -5.05 -8.91 0.03
C ASN A 84 -4.45 -7.49 -0.17
N ASN A 85 -4.92 -6.72 -1.15
CA ASN A 85 -4.51 -5.32 -1.32
C ASN A 85 -4.83 -4.49 -0.07
N GLY A 86 -6.05 -4.61 0.46
CA GLY A 86 -6.48 -3.92 1.67
C GLY A 86 -5.66 -4.29 2.91
N ILE A 87 -5.34 -5.58 3.10
CA ILE A 87 -4.43 -6.02 4.18
C ILE A 87 -3.03 -5.43 3.99
N GLY A 88 -2.52 -5.37 2.76
CA GLY A 88 -1.23 -4.75 2.43
C GLY A 88 -1.17 -3.30 2.90
N TRP A 89 -2.18 -2.50 2.55
CA TRP A 89 -2.27 -1.10 2.99
C TRP A 89 -2.47 -0.95 4.50
N ALA A 90 -3.34 -1.76 5.11
CA ALA A 90 -3.53 -1.73 6.55
C ALA A 90 -2.22 -2.06 7.32
N LYS A 91 -1.44 -3.02 6.84
CA LYS A 91 -0.12 -3.35 7.41
C LYS A 91 0.90 -2.25 7.17
N ALA A 92 0.90 -1.64 5.98
CA ALA A 92 1.76 -0.51 5.67
C ALA A 92 1.50 0.67 6.62
N TYR A 93 0.24 0.98 6.91
CA TYR A 93 -0.13 2.05 7.85
C TYR A 93 0.16 1.72 9.31
N LEU A 94 0.08 0.45 9.72
CA LEU A 94 0.43 0.03 11.09
C LEU A 94 1.94 0.07 11.36
N GLY A 95 2.75 -0.15 10.33
CA GLY A 95 4.20 -0.26 10.45
C GLY A 95 4.89 0.54 9.35
N GLN A 96 5.42 -0.17 8.36
CA GLN A 96 6.02 0.44 7.17
C GLN A 96 5.58 -0.31 5.91
N LEU A 97 5.77 0.29 4.74
CA LEU A 97 5.34 -0.30 3.46
C LEU A 97 5.84 -1.75 3.26
N LYS A 98 7.05 -2.08 3.73
CA LYS A 98 7.59 -3.44 3.64
C LYS A 98 6.73 -4.52 4.32
N ASP A 99 5.98 -4.15 5.36
CA ASP A 99 5.12 -5.08 6.09
C ASP A 99 3.86 -5.46 5.28
N GLY A 100 3.51 -4.65 4.27
CA GLY A 100 2.45 -4.92 3.30
C GLY A 100 2.88 -5.77 2.10
N MET A 101 4.18 -5.88 1.80
CA MET A 101 4.70 -6.55 0.59
C MET A 101 4.14 -7.96 0.36
N PRO A 102 4.09 -8.87 1.37
CA PRO A 102 3.60 -10.22 1.14
C PRO A 102 2.12 -10.27 0.70
N TRP A 103 1.36 -9.22 0.98
CA TRP A 103 -0.05 -9.10 0.65
C TRP A 103 -0.24 -8.43 -0.71
N PHE A 104 0.54 -7.39 -1.01
CA PHE A 104 0.56 -6.80 -2.34
C PHE A 104 0.99 -7.81 -3.41
N GLU A 105 2.02 -8.63 -3.13
CA GLU A 105 2.47 -9.70 -4.05
C GLU A 105 1.36 -10.70 -4.39
N LYS A 106 0.44 -10.98 -3.45
CA LYS A 106 -0.71 -11.88 -3.70
C LYS A 106 -1.81 -11.24 -4.56
N ALA A 107 -1.81 -9.91 -4.68
CA ALA A 107 -2.88 -9.16 -5.34
C ALA A 107 -2.43 -8.49 -6.65
N LYS A 108 -1.12 -8.31 -6.88
CA LYS A 108 -0.59 -7.49 -7.96
C LYS A 108 -1.04 -7.89 -9.36
N ASP A 109 -1.30 -9.18 -9.60
CA ASP A 109 -1.67 -9.66 -10.94
C ASP A 109 -3.10 -9.22 -11.35
N ILE A 110 -3.92 -8.82 -10.37
CA ILE A 110 -5.31 -8.35 -10.57
C ILE A 110 -5.46 -6.87 -10.17
N SER A 111 -4.75 -6.42 -9.13
CA SER A 111 -4.91 -5.09 -8.54
C SER A 111 -3.75 -4.16 -8.89
N ASN A 112 -4.07 -3.09 -9.63
CA ASN A 112 -3.13 -2.01 -9.90
C ASN A 112 -2.71 -1.26 -8.61
N ASP A 113 -3.63 -1.08 -7.67
CA ASP A 113 -3.32 -0.48 -6.36
C ASP A 113 -2.30 -1.33 -5.57
N ALA A 114 -2.35 -2.65 -5.71
CA ALA A 114 -1.36 -3.54 -5.12
C ALA A 114 0.01 -3.42 -5.80
N LYS A 115 0.08 -3.28 -7.13
CA LYS A 115 1.35 -2.99 -7.84
C LYS A 115 1.98 -1.71 -7.32
N VAL A 116 1.18 -0.65 -7.15
CA VAL A 116 1.63 0.65 -6.63
C VAL A 116 2.11 0.54 -5.17
N GLY A 117 1.35 -0.13 -4.30
CA GLY A 117 1.77 -0.36 -2.91
C GLY A 117 3.08 -1.16 -2.82
N LEU A 118 3.24 -2.18 -3.66
CA LEU A 118 4.47 -2.98 -3.75
C LEU A 118 5.65 -2.16 -4.27
N ALA A 119 5.44 -1.33 -5.29
CA ALA A 119 6.46 -0.42 -5.81
C ALA A 119 6.92 0.58 -4.73
N GLY A 120 5.99 1.17 -3.99
CA GLY A 120 6.32 2.04 -2.85
C GLY A 120 7.16 1.34 -1.79
N ALA A 121 6.90 0.06 -1.51
CA ALA A 121 7.72 -0.73 -0.60
C ALA A 121 9.15 -0.93 -1.13
N TYR A 122 9.32 -1.20 -2.43
CA TYR A 122 10.64 -1.29 -3.06
C TYR A 122 11.39 0.05 -3.05
N VAL A 123 10.68 1.17 -3.24
CA VAL A 123 11.25 2.52 -3.09
C VAL A 123 11.82 2.72 -1.68
N GLN A 124 11.10 2.30 -0.64
CA GLN A 124 11.56 2.41 0.75
C GLN A 124 12.81 1.55 1.05
N LEU A 125 12.97 0.40 0.40
CA LEU A 125 14.15 -0.46 0.56
C LEU A 125 15.39 0.07 -0.17
N ALA A 126 15.19 0.87 -1.23
CA ALA A 126 16.20 1.71 -1.87
C ALA A 126 17.47 0.99 -2.37
N SER A 127 17.40 -0.30 -2.72
CA SER A 127 18.50 -0.99 -3.42
C SER A 127 18.34 -0.87 -4.94
N ARG A 128 19.45 -0.93 -5.70
CA ARG A 128 19.40 -0.90 -7.17
C ARG A 128 18.50 -2.00 -7.75
N SER A 129 18.57 -3.21 -7.17
CA SER A 129 17.71 -4.33 -7.59
C SER A 129 16.23 -4.07 -7.30
N ASP A 130 15.91 -3.33 -6.23
CA ASP A 130 14.53 -2.96 -5.92
C ASP A 130 14.02 -1.87 -6.87
N MET A 131 14.86 -0.93 -7.29
CA MET A 131 14.49 0.06 -8.32
C MET A 131 14.17 -0.59 -9.67
N GLU A 132 14.90 -1.64 -10.06
CA GLU A 132 14.58 -2.44 -11.26
C GLU A 132 13.18 -3.08 -11.15
N LYS A 133 12.79 -3.54 -9.96
CA LYS A 133 11.43 -4.06 -9.72
C LYS A 133 10.36 -2.96 -9.76
N VAL A 134 10.68 -1.75 -9.28
CA VAL A 134 9.78 -0.59 -9.40
C VAL A 134 9.49 -0.31 -10.88
N ILE A 135 10.53 -0.27 -11.72
CA ILE A 135 10.38 -0.07 -13.17
C ILE A 135 9.54 -1.19 -13.78
N ASP A 136 9.79 -2.45 -13.43
CA ASP A 136 9.01 -3.58 -13.93
C ASP A 136 7.52 -3.47 -13.56
N LEU A 137 7.22 -3.18 -12.29
CA LEU A 137 5.84 -3.05 -11.81
C LEU A 137 5.11 -1.85 -12.41
N LEU A 138 5.75 -0.68 -12.46
CA LEU A 138 5.09 0.56 -12.85
C LEU A 138 5.12 0.78 -14.36
N ALA A 139 6.29 0.75 -15.00
CA ALA A 139 6.38 1.02 -16.43
C ALA A 139 5.84 -0.13 -17.27
N LYS A 140 6.20 -1.39 -16.95
CA LYS A 140 5.81 -2.53 -17.78
C LYS A 140 4.45 -3.10 -17.41
N GLN A 141 4.22 -3.43 -16.14
CA GLN A 141 2.99 -4.14 -15.74
C GLN A 141 1.79 -3.23 -15.53
N LEU A 142 1.98 -2.00 -15.05
CA LEU A 142 0.91 -1.03 -14.85
C LEU A 142 0.71 -0.16 -16.11
N GLY A 143 1.80 0.43 -16.61
CA GLY A 143 1.79 1.32 -17.76
C GLY A 143 1.77 0.62 -19.12
N ASN A 144 1.98 -0.70 -19.20
CA ASN A 144 2.12 -1.42 -20.47
C ASN A 144 3.13 -0.75 -21.43
N GLU A 145 4.24 -0.25 -20.88
CA GLU A 145 5.30 0.48 -21.58
C GLU A 145 4.90 1.86 -22.14
N ASP A 146 3.68 2.34 -21.86
CA ASP A 146 3.32 3.74 -22.07
C ASP A 146 4.01 4.62 -21.00
N PRO A 147 4.91 5.54 -21.36
CA PRO A 147 5.61 6.37 -20.38
C PRO A 147 4.68 7.33 -19.64
N HIS A 148 3.56 7.76 -20.25
CA HIS A 148 2.61 8.72 -19.67
C HIS A 148 1.24 8.06 -19.47
N PHE A 149 1.27 6.83 -18.96
CA PHE A 149 0.06 6.11 -18.56
C PHE A 149 -0.68 6.88 -17.44
N LYS A 150 -1.98 6.60 -17.29
CA LYS A 150 -2.78 7.19 -16.21
C LYS A 150 -3.08 6.18 -15.13
N TYR A 151 -2.59 6.40 -13.92
CA TYR A 151 -3.01 5.66 -12.73
C TYR A 151 -4.25 6.30 -12.10
N VAL A 152 -5.28 5.47 -11.86
CA VAL A 152 -6.48 5.87 -11.11
C VAL A 152 -6.63 4.91 -9.94
N PRO A 153 -6.45 5.38 -8.69
CA PRO A 153 -6.60 4.51 -7.53
C PRO A 153 -8.05 4.03 -7.40
N ARG A 154 -8.26 2.74 -7.15
CA ARG A 154 -9.60 2.20 -6.88
C ARG A 154 -10.08 2.62 -5.48
N ARG A 155 -9.14 2.75 -4.54
CA ARG A 155 -9.38 3.11 -3.14
C ARG A 155 -8.44 4.23 -2.71
N ASN A 156 -8.85 5.02 -1.72
CA ASN A 156 -8.00 6.10 -1.22
C ASN A 156 -6.84 5.55 -0.38
N THR A 157 -5.70 5.32 -1.01
CA THR A 157 -4.46 4.86 -0.38
C THR A 157 -3.50 6.02 -0.08
N GLY A 158 -3.88 7.25 -0.42
CA GLY A 158 -3.02 8.42 -0.34
C GLY A 158 -1.97 8.51 -1.45
N VAL A 159 -1.90 7.54 -2.38
CA VAL A 159 -0.97 7.59 -3.53
C VAL A 159 -1.70 8.09 -4.78
N SER A 160 -1.19 9.17 -5.34
CA SER A 160 -1.67 9.84 -6.54
C SER A 160 -0.94 9.39 -7.79
N ASP A 161 -1.50 9.73 -8.96
CA ASP A 161 -0.88 9.52 -10.27
C ASP A 161 0.50 10.19 -10.36
N ALA A 162 0.60 11.44 -9.90
CA ALA A 162 1.87 12.17 -9.82
C ALA A 162 2.92 11.45 -8.96
N GLU A 163 2.52 10.85 -7.84
CA GLU A 163 3.43 10.09 -6.97
C GLU A 163 3.91 8.79 -7.64
N VAL A 164 3.07 8.15 -8.45
CA VAL A 164 3.48 6.99 -9.25
C VAL A 164 4.57 7.36 -10.25
N HIS A 165 4.40 8.46 -10.97
CA HIS A 165 5.43 8.95 -11.90
C HIS A 165 6.69 9.44 -11.19
N ALA A 166 6.57 10.08 -10.02
CA ALA A 166 7.72 10.46 -9.21
C ALA A 166 8.52 9.24 -8.69
N MET A 167 7.83 8.15 -8.29
CA MET A 167 8.49 6.89 -7.95
C MET A 167 9.23 6.29 -9.14
N LEU A 168 8.65 6.35 -10.33
CA LEU A 168 9.27 5.85 -11.55
C LEU A 168 10.48 6.71 -11.96
N ALA A 169 10.39 8.03 -11.83
CA ALA A 169 11.50 8.96 -12.01
C ALA A 169 12.68 8.63 -11.08
N TYR A 170 12.40 8.40 -9.80
CA TYR A 170 13.40 7.98 -8.82
C TYR A 170 14.06 6.64 -9.18
N ALA A 171 13.26 5.65 -9.59
CA ALA A 171 13.78 4.35 -9.98
C ALA A 171 14.66 4.43 -11.24
N TYR A 172 14.29 5.24 -12.23
CA TYR A 172 15.11 5.49 -13.41
C TYR A 172 16.42 6.18 -13.07
N ALA A 173 16.39 7.25 -12.24
CA ALA A 173 17.61 7.94 -11.82
C ALA A 173 18.55 7.00 -11.06
N ALA A 174 18.01 6.24 -10.10
CA ALA A 174 18.79 5.30 -9.30
C ALA A 174 19.36 4.12 -10.10
N THR A 175 18.87 3.86 -11.31
CA THR A 175 19.40 2.83 -12.23
C THR A 175 20.30 3.40 -13.33
N GLY A 176 20.46 4.72 -13.41
CA GLY A 176 21.27 5.44 -14.40
C GLY A 176 20.57 5.70 -15.74
N GLN A 177 19.23 5.72 -15.74
CA GLN A 177 18.39 5.97 -16.91
C GLN A 177 17.92 7.43 -16.91
N ASP A 178 18.87 8.35 -17.03
CA ASP A 178 18.69 9.77 -16.72
C ASP A 178 17.64 10.48 -17.57
N GLU A 179 17.57 10.17 -18.87
CA GLU A 179 16.58 10.77 -19.79
C GLU A 179 15.15 10.36 -19.39
N LEU A 180 14.94 9.07 -19.08
CA LEU A 180 13.66 8.56 -18.61
C LEU A 180 13.30 9.13 -17.23
N ALA A 181 14.28 9.31 -16.36
CA ALA A 181 14.06 9.92 -15.06
C ALA A 181 13.55 11.37 -15.17
N ARG A 182 14.13 12.16 -16.07
CA ARG A 182 13.72 13.55 -16.32
C ARG A 182 12.32 13.62 -16.92
N ASP A 183 12.04 12.80 -17.93
CA ASP A 183 10.71 12.71 -18.55
C ASP A 183 9.62 12.42 -17.53
N GLN A 184 9.83 11.43 -16.67
CA GLN A 184 8.86 11.06 -15.63
C GLN A 184 8.72 12.12 -14.53
N LEU A 185 9.81 12.80 -14.17
CA LEU A 185 9.77 13.89 -13.21
C LEU A 185 8.99 15.11 -13.74
N ASP A 186 9.20 15.45 -15.02
CA ASP A 186 8.48 16.54 -15.68
C ASP A 186 6.99 16.21 -15.79
N TYR A 187 6.64 14.98 -16.16
CA TYR A 187 5.25 14.55 -16.20
C TYR A 187 4.59 14.55 -14.80
N ALA A 188 5.29 14.10 -13.76
CA ALA A 188 4.81 14.20 -12.39
C ALA A 188 4.53 15.66 -11.96
N LYS A 189 5.36 16.61 -12.40
CA LYS A 189 5.16 18.06 -12.17
C LYS A 189 3.93 18.57 -12.91
N GLU A 190 3.68 18.12 -14.14
CA GLU A 190 2.47 18.49 -14.91
C GLU A 190 1.19 18.00 -14.25
N LEU A 191 1.21 16.81 -13.66
CA LEU A 191 0.07 16.22 -12.95
C LEU A 191 -0.23 16.88 -11.60
N SER A 192 0.77 17.56 -11.00
CA SER A 192 0.62 18.18 -9.67
C SER A 192 0.45 19.69 -9.75
N PRO A 193 -0.75 20.24 -9.48
CA PRO A 193 -0.97 21.69 -9.49
C PRO A 193 -0.25 22.44 -8.35
N VAL A 194 0.23 21.71 -7.32
CA VAL A 194 1.04 22.24 -6.22
C VAL A 194 2.24 21.33 -6.05
N TRP A 195 3.41 21.77 -6.51
CA TRP A 195 4.65 21.02 -6.41
C TRP A 195 5.44 21.40 -5.16
N ASP A 196 5.81 22.68 -5.05
CA ASP A 196 6.74 23.17 -4.05
C ASP A 196 6.28 22.91 -2.60
N GLY A 197 7.21 22.41 -1.77
CA GLY A 197 6.94 22.15 -0.36
C GLY A 197 6.11 20.91 -0.06
N THR A 198 5.82 20.08 -1.08
CA THR A 198 5.12 18.80 -0.93
C THR A 198 6.09 17.62 -0.81
N THR A 199 5.57 16.44 -0.51
CA THR A 199 6.35 15.19 -0.57
C THR A 199 6.87 14.90 -1.99
N LEU A 200 6.13 15.31 -3.02
CA LEU A 200 6.56 15.19 -4.42
C LEU A 200 7.80 16.03 -4.71
N ASP A 201 7.86 17.26 -4.19
CA ASP A 201 9.05 18.12 -4.30
C ASP A 201 10.27 17.48 -3.62
N GLN A 202 10.09 16.87 -2.44
CA GLN A 202 11.18 16.12 -1.78
C GLN A 202 11.70 14.96 -2.64
N ILE A 203 10.81 14.20 -3.28
CA ILE A 203 11.20 13.13 -4.22
C ILE A 203 11.94 13.75 -5.42
N GLY A 204 11.42 14.84 -5.98
CA GLY A 204 12.04 15.57 -7.08
C GLY A 204 13.46 16.04 -6.77
N GLN A 205 13.70 16.58 -5.59
CA GLN A 205 15.04 17.00 -5.15
C GLN A 205 16.01 15.82 -5.07
N VAL A 206 15.54 14.65 -4.61
CA VAL A 206 16.36 13.43 -4.60
C VAL A 206 16.67 12.98 -6.03
N VAL A 207 15.69 13.00 -6.93
CA VAL A 207 15.89 12.67 -8.35
C VAL A 207 16.91 13.64 -8.97
N GLU A 208 16.73 14.93 -8.80
CA GLU A 208 17.63 15.96 -9.34
C GLU A 208 19.05 15.83 -8.80
N PHE A 209 19.22 15.44 -7.52
CA PHE A 209 20.53 15.13 -6.95
C PHE A 209 21.20 13.93 -7.61
N LEU A 210 20.45 12.86 -7.91
CA LEU A 210 20.99 11.66 -8.55
C LEU A 210 21.39 11.89 -10.01
N LEU A 211 20.86 12.94 -10.66
CA LEU A 211 21.10 13.26 -12.06
C LEU A 211 22.27 14.26 -12.28
N GLN A 212 23.03 14.58 -11.23
CA GLN A 212 24.23 15.44 -11.26
C GLN A 212 25.49 14.64 -11.53
#